data_AF-A0A4Y2T6Y7-F1
#
_entry.id   AF-A0A4Y2T6Y7-F1
#
_cell.length_a   1.000
_cell.length_b   1.000
_cell.length_c   1.000
_cell.angle_alpha   90.00
_cell.angle_beta   90.00
_cell.angle_gamma   90.00
#
_symmetry.space_group_name_H-M   'P 1'
#
loop_
_entity.id
_entity.type
_entity.pdbx_description
1 polymer ?
#
loop_
_entity_poly.entity_id
_entity_poly.type
_entity_poly.pdbx_seq_one_letter_code
_entity_poly.pdbx_strand_id
1 'polypeptide(L)'
;MVVAALDSKILSYVSDIVRNPPADSKYDALKTRILNHFSQSQGTKLLVLLKDLQLGDKKPSQWLQEMRNLAAEKVSEDVLRTIWMQRLPTSMQQILSVSNGNLDGLSLIADKVNEISHFDTVVNSVASDNSVIQSFRDKISELRKRISLPRFRQSSSVKHEHSKSRVRSVSNSRKPQLKRVCWYHRRFAQKAT
;
A
#
# COMPACT_ATOMS: atom_id res chain seq x y z
N MET A 1 27.36 -22.90 30.67
CA MET A 1 26.05 -23.57 30.81
C MET A 1 25.17 -23.15 29.64
N VAL A 2 24.64 -24.10 28.86
CA VAL A 2 23.84 -23.84 27.64
C VAL A 2 22.56 -23.03 27.92
N VAL A 3 22.05 -23.13 29.15
CA VAL A 3 20.84 -22.42 29.61
C VAL A 3 21.01 -20.90 29.66
N ALA A 4 22.23 -20.40 29.88
CA ALA A 4 22.50 -18.96 29.98
C ALA A 4 22.51 -18.24 28.60
N ALA A 5 22.53 -18.99 27.50
CA ALA A 5 22.54 -18.45 26.14
C ALA A 5 21.13 -18.44 25.49
N LEU A 6 20.09 -18.89 26.22
CA LEU A 6 18.73 -18.96 25.70
C LEU A 6 17.96 -17.67 26.00
N ASP A 7 17.19 -17.19 25.02
CA ASP A 7 16.32 -16.03 25.19
C ASP A 7 15.22 -16.32 26.24
N SER A 8 14.79 -15.26 26.93
CA SER A 8 13.75 -15.24 27.96
C SER A 8 12.47 -15.98 27.56
N LYS A 9 12.04 -15.86 26.29
CA LYS A 9 10.88 -16.59 25.74
C LYS A 9 11.12 -18.09 25.71
N ILE A 10 12.32 -18.54 25.34
CA ILE A 10 12.69 -19.95 25.26
C ILE A 10 12.77 -20.54 26.67
N LEU A 11 13.34 -19.80 27.61
CA LEU A 11 13.44 -20.16 29.03
C LEU A 11 12.06 -20.40 29.66
N SER A 12 11.05 -19.59 29.35
CA SER A 12 9.68 -19.83 29.84
C SER A 12 9.09 -21.16 29.34
N TYR A 13 9.47 -21.59 28.14
CA TYR A 13 8.92 -22.79 27.50
C TYR A 13 9.63 -24.08 27.93
N VAL A 14 10.91 -24.00 28.28
CA VAL A 14 11.71 -25.15 28.76
C VAL A 14 11.94 -25.14 30.28
N SER A 15 11.29 -24.24 31.00
CA SER A 15 11.48 -24.04 32.45
C SER A 15 11.18 -25.30 33.26
N ASP A 16 10.25 -26.13 32.80
CA ASP A 16 9.90 -27.40 33.44
C ASP A 16 11.03 -28.42 33.34
N ILE A 17 11.67 -28.54 32.17
CA ILE A 17 12.83 -29.40 31.94
C ILE A 17 14.06 -28.89 32.70
N VAL A 18 14.24 -27.58 32.80
CA VAL A 18 15.36 -26.98 33.56
C VAL A 18 15.16 -27.17 35.07
N ARG A 19 13.92 -27.06 35.55
CA ARG A 19 13.58 -27.18 36.98
C ARG A 19 13.54 -28.63 37.46
N ASN A 20 13.04 -29.54 36.61
CA ASN A 20 12.95 -30.97 36.89
C ASN A 20 13.58 -31.76 35.72
N PRO A 21 14.92 -31.88 35.70
CA PRO A 21 15.61 -32.55 34.60
C PRO A 21 15.32 -34.06 34.61
N PRO A 22 15.03 -34.66 33.44
CA PRO A 22 14.89 -36.12 33.30
C PRO A 22 16.16 -36.85 33.78
N ALA A 23 15.97 -38.08 34.26
CA ALA A 23 17.07 -38.91 34.80
C ALA A 23 18.15 -39.20 33.73
N ASP A 24 17.73 -39.36 32.47
CA ASP A 24 18.62 -39.60 31.33
C ASP A 24 18.29 -38.66 30.16
N SER A 25 19.26 -38.37 29.29
CA SER A 25 19.08 -37.57 28.05
C SER A 25 18.60 -36.12 28.23
N LYS A 26 19.05 -35.42 29.29
CA LYS A 26 18.68 -34.03 29.62
C LYS A 26 18.83 -33.06 28.44
N TYR A 27 19.93 -33.17 27.70
CA TYR A 27 20.19 -32.33 26.53
C TYR A 27 19.24 -32.63 25.38
N ASP A 28 18.94 -33.91 25.13
CA ASP A 28 18.05 -34.31 24.04
C ASP A 28 16.60 -33.91 24.31
N ALA A 29 16.13 -34.03 25.57
CA ALA A 29 14.81 -33.56 25.98
C ALA A 29 14.65 -32.03 25.79
N LEU A 30 15.68 -31.27 26.15
CA LEU A 30 15.71 -29.82 25.99
C LEU A 30 15.76 -29.44 24.50
N LYS A 31 16.63 -30.09 23.73
CA LYS A 31 16.78 -29.92 22.28
C LYS A 31 15.49 -30.24 21.52
N THR A 32 14.86 -31.38 21.80
CA THR A 32 13.59 -31.77 21.17
C THR A 32 12.47 -30.80 21.50
N ARG A 33 12.39 -30.32 22.75
CA ARG A 33 11.34 -29.38 23.13
C ARG A 33 11.51 -28.01 22.47
N ILE A 34 12.74 -27.49 22.41
CA ILE A 34 13.04 -26.27 21.65
C ILE A 34 12.71 -26.47 20.17
N LEU A 35 13.17 -27.58 19.58
CA LEU A 35 12.86 -27.92 18.18
C LEU A 35 11.36 -27.97 17.94
N ASN A 36 10.57 -28.58 18.82
CA ASN A 36 9.12 -28.68 18.66
C ASN A 36 8.42 -27.31 18.76
N HIS A 37 8.90 -26.42 19.61
CA HIS A 37 8.33 -25.06 19.75
C HIS A 37 8.65 -24.17 18.55
N PHE A 38 9.89 -24.25 18.06
CA PHE A 38 10.37 -23.44 16.95
C PHE A 38 10.12 -24.09 15.58
N SER A 39 9.81 -25.38 15.55
CA SER A 39 9.23 -26.02 14.38
C SER A 39 7.82 -25.47 14.20
N GLN A 40 7.68 -24.43 13.38
CA GLN A 40 6.39 -24.09 12.79
C GLN A 40 5.69 -25.38 12.35
N SER A 41 4.42 -25.52 12.72
CA SER A 41 3.65 -26.71 12.38
C SER A 41 3.70 -26.89 10.85
N GLN A 42 3.97 -28.09 10.38
CA GLN A 42 4.26 -28.34 8.97
C GLN A 42 3.15 -27.82 8.04
N GLY A 43 1.89 -27.91 8.48
CA GLY A 43 0.74 -27.33 7.78
C GLY A 43 0.83 -25.81 7.61
N THR A 44 1.36 -25.08 8.59
CA THR A 44 1.58 -23.62 8.46
C THR A 44 2.66 -23.29 7.44
N LYS A 45 3.77 -24.04 7.38
CA LYS A 45 4.82 -23.83 6.37
C LYS A 45 4.31 -24.06 4.95
N LEU A 46 3.55 -25.14 4.76
CA LEU A 46 2.94 -25.46 3.48
C LEU A 46 1.89 -24.41 3.09
N LEU A 47 1.07 -23.94 4.04
CA LEU A 47 0.12 -22.85 3.79
C LEU A 47 0.83 -21.54 3.42
N VAL A 48 1.94 -21.21 4.10
CA VAL A 48 2.76 -20.04 3.76
C VAL A 48 3.32 -20.16 2.34
N LEU A 49 3.87 -21.32 1.98
CA LEU A 49 4.36 -21.60 0.62
C LEU A 49 3.24 -21.46 -0.43
N LEU A 50 2.04 -21.95 -0.12
CA LEU A 50 0.91 -21.92 -1.05
C LEU A 50 0.16 -20.59 -1.11
N LYS A 51 0.14 -19.78 -0.05
CA LYS A 51 -0.71 -18.56 0.02
C LYS A 51 0.09 -17.26 0.11
N ASP A 52 1.14 -17.24 0.92
CA ASP A 52 1.73 -15.98 1.40
C ASP A 52 3.11 -15.69 0.78
N LEU A 53 3.72 -16.67 0.10
CA LEU A 53 5.02 -16.47 -0.53
C LEU A 53 4.88 -15.77 -1.89
N GLN A 54 5.16 -14.47 -1.92
CA GLN A 54 5.21 -13.67 -3.14
C GLN A 54 6.65 -13.55 -3.64
N LEU A 55 6.82 -13.53 -4.97
CA LEU A 55 8.11 -13.30 -5.62
C LEU A 55 8.70 -11.92 -5.24
N GLY A 56 7.84 -10.89 -5.14
CA GLY A 56 8.27 -9.53 -4.83
C GLY A 56 9.33 -9.01 -5.81
N ASP A 57 10.34 -8.31 -5.29
CA ASP A 57 11.52 -7.85 -6.04
C ASP A 57 12.71 -8.83 -5.96
N LYS A 58 12.48 -10.06 -5.46
CA LYS A 58 13.54 -11.04 -5.27
C LYS A 58 13.88 -11.73 -6.58
N LYS A 59 15.13 -12.19 -6.70
CA LYS A 59 15.55 -13.03 -7.83
C LYS A 59 14.76 -14.35 -7.83
N PRO A 60 14.25 -14.81 -8.99
CA PRO A 60 13.56 -16.09 -9.11
C PRO A 60 14.32 -17.30 -8.52
N SER A 61 15.66 -17.32 -8.60
CA SER A 61 16.50 -18.36 -7.96
C SER A 61 16.51 -18.29 -6.43
N GLN A 62 16.60 -17.09 -5.86
CA GLN A 62 16.54 -16.90 -4.42
C GLN A 62 15.16 -17.29 -3.87
N TRP A 63 14.11 -16.93 -4.61
CA TRP A 63 12.75 -17.30 -4.27
C TRP A 63 12.54 -18.81 -4.32
N LEU A 64 13.10 -19.50 -5.33
CA LEU A 64 13.10 -20.97 -5.38
C LEU A 64 13.76 -21.58 -4.14
N GLN A 65 14.92 -21.05 -3.72
CA GLN A 65 15.63 -21.56 -2.56
C GLN A 65 14.83 -21.38 -1.27
N GLU A 66 14.13 -20.25 -1.13
CA GLU A 66 13.23 -20.00 0.00
C GLU A 66 12.06 -21.00 0.01
N MET A 67 11.48 -21.31 -1.15
CA MET A 67 10.46 -22.35 -1.28
C MET A 67 10.99 -23.73 -0.87
N ARG A 68 12.20 -24.11 -1.29
CA ARG A 68 12.85 -25.38 -0.88
C ARG A 68 13.02 -25.43 0.65
N ASN A 69 13.47 -24.34 1.25
CA ASN A 69 13.66 -24.25 2.70
C ASN A 69 12.34 -24.38 3.48
N LEU A 70 11.24 -23.85 2.94
CA LEU A 70 9.90 -23.96 3.55
C LEU A 70 9.24 -25.33 3.31
N ALA A 71 9.44 -25.91 2.14
CA ALA A 71 8.89 -27.20 1.74
C ALA A 71 9.45 -28.37 2.57
N ALA A 72 10.70 -28.26 3.05
CA ALA A 72 11.47 -29.37 3.63
C ALA A 72 11.50 -30.60 2.68
N GLU A 73 12.02 -31.75 3.12
CA GLU A 73 12.13 -32.99 2.30
C GLU A 73 10.78 -33.63 1.91
N LYS A 74 9.64 -32.96 2.16
CA LYS A 74 8.30 -33.56 1.97
C LYS A 74 7.58 -33.16 0.67
N VAL A 75 8.03 -32.11 -0.02
CA VAL A 75 7.43 -31.69 -1.30
C VAL A 75 8.31 -32.17 -2.44
N SER A 76 7.72 -32.84 -3.42
CA SER A 76 8.45 -33.25 -4.61
C SER A 76 8.90 -32.05 -5.43
N GLU A 77 10.02 -32.19 -6.13
CA GLU A 77 10.56 -31.12 -6.97
C GLU A 77 9.58 -30.73 -8.10
N ASP A 78 8.76 -31.66 -8.58
CA ASP A 78 7.72 -31.40 -9.59
C ASP A 78 6.59 -30.50 -9.07
N VAL A 79 6.15 -30.72 -7.83
CA VAL A 79 5.14 -29.88 -7.19
C VAL A 79 5.74 -28.50 -6.92
N LEU A 80 6.98 -28.45 -6.44
CA LEU A 80 7.70 -27.20 -6.22
C LEU A 80 7.85 -26.41 -7.52
N ARG A 81 8.24 -27.08 -8.61
CA ARG A 81 8.33 -26.50 -9.95
C ARG A 81 7.00 -25.92 -10.41
N THR A 82 5.91 -26.65 -10.21
CA THR A 82 4.57 -26.21 -10.61
C THR A 82 4.17 -24.93 -9.87
N ILE A 83 4.35 -24.90 -8.55
CA ILE A 83 4.03 -23.73 -7.73
C ILE A 83 4.95 -22.56 -8.10
N TRP A 84 6.25 -22.83 -8.29
CA TRP A 84 7.24 -21.82 -8.68
C TRP A 84 6.82 -21.17 -10.02
N MET A 85 6.56 -21.98 -11.04
CA MET A 85 6.11 -21.51 -12.35
C MET A 85 4.82 -20.68 -12.27
N GLN A 86 3.81 -21.14 -11.52
CA GLN A 86 2.51 -20.45 -11.39
C GLN A 86 2.59 -19.03 -10.81
N ARG A 87 3.63 -18.74 -10.03
CA ARG A 87 3.81 -17.44 -9.35
C ARG A 87 4.70 -16.47 -10.12
N LEU A 88 5.41 -16.95 -11.15
CA LEU A 88 6.20 -16.08 -12.02
C LEU A 88 5.29 -15.25 -12.93
N PRO A 89 5.73 -14.06 -13.37
CA PRO A 89 5.02 -13.29 -14.40
C PRO A 89 4.84 -14.10 -15.70
N THR A 90 3.74 -13.88 -16.42
CA THR A 90 3.38 -14.63 -17.64
C THR A 90 4.48 -14.59 -18.71
N SER A 91 5.14 -13.44 -18.89
CA SER A 91 6.26 -13.29 -19.83
C SER A 91 7.40 -14.25 -19.53
N MET A 92 7.74 -14.41 -18.25
CA MET A 92 8.78 -15.33 -17.79
C MET A 92 8.34 -16.79 -17.94
N GLN A 93 7.09 -17.11 -17.61
CA GLN A 93 6.54 -18.46 -17.81
C GLN A 93 6.62 -18.91 -19.28
N GLN A 94 6.32 -18.02 -20.23
CA GLN A 94 6.38 -18.32 -21.66
C GLN A 94 7.79 -18.71 -22.10
N ILE A 95 8.81 -17.96 -21.67
CA ILE A 95 10.21 -18.23 -22.01
C ILE A 95 10.67 -19.56 -21.38
N LEU A 96 10.30 -19.79 -20.12
CA LEU A 96 10.66 -21.02 -19.41
C LEU A 96 9.92 -22.24 -19.95
N SER A 97 8.73 -22.10 -20.51
CA SER A 97 7.94 -23.21 -21.06
C SER A 97 8.61 -23.93 -22.22
N VAL A 98 9.44 -23.20 -22.98
CA VAL A 98 10.21 -23.74 -24.13
C VAL A 98 11.57 -24.29 -23.68
N SER A 99 12.00 -23.95 -22.46
CA SER A 99 13.28 -24.34 -21.91
C SER A 99 13.20 -25.72 -21.25
N ASN A 100 13.95 -26.69 -21.77
CA ASN A 100 14.10 -28.00 -21.12
C ASN A 100 15.27 -27.96 -20.14
N GLY A 101 15.00 -28.23 -18.86
CA GLY A 101 16.02 -28.24 -17.82
C GLY A 101 15.47 -28.61 -16.45
N ASN A 102 16.38 -28.93 -15.53
CA ASN A 102 16.08 -29.06 -14.12
C ASN A 102 15.64 -27.70 -13.53
N LEU A 103 15.03 -27.75 -12.35
CA LEU A 103 14.46 -26.54 -11.73
C LEU A 103 15.54 -25.48 -11.44
N ASP A 104 16.76 -25.91 -11.09
CA ASP A 104 17.91 -25.03 -10.91
C ASP A 104 18.29 -24.28 -12.19
N GLY A 105 18.39 -24.98 -13.32
CA GLY A 105 18.70 -24.37 -14.62
C GLY A 105 17.64 -23.37 -15.07
N LEU A 106 16.37 -23.69 -14.83
CA LEU A 106 15.27 -22.76 -15.11
C LEU A 106 15.32 -21.51 -14.23
N SER A 107 15.71 -21.67 -12.96
CA SER A 107 15.84 -20.52 -12.07
C SER A 107 16.92 -19.55 -12.53
N LEU A 108 18.02 -20.05 -13.12
CA LEU A 108 19.07 -19.22 -13.69
C LEU A 108 18.61 -18.51 -14.97
N ILE A 109 17.80 -19.16 -15.81
CA ILE A 109 17.20 -18.53 -16.99
C ILE A 109 16.22 -17.43 -16.54
N ALA A 110 15.40 -17.73 -15.54
CA ALA A 110 14.45 -16.80 -14.95
C ALA A 110 15.13 -15.56 -14.38
N ASP A 111 16.27 -15.72 -13.70
CA ASP A 111 17.08 -14.60 -13.20
C ASP A 111 17.53 -13.67 -14.33
N LYS A 112 18.00 -14.22 -15.45
CA LYS A 112 18.39 -13.44 -16.63
C LYS A 112 17.20 -12.69 -17.23
N VAL A 113 16.05 -13.35 -17.34
CA VAL A 113 14.80 -12.72 -17.81
C VAL A 113 14.38 -11.59 -16.88
N ASN A 114 14.51 -11.78 -15.56
CA ASN A 114 14.19 -10.76 -14.56
C ASN A 114 15.09 -9.53 -14.70
N GLU A 115 16.39 -9.73 -14.90
CA GLU A 115 17.36 -8.64 -15.12
C GLU A 115 17.05 -7.83 -16.39
N ILE A 116 16.63 -8.50 -17.47
CA ILE A 116 16.25 -7.83 -18.73
C ILE A 116 14.94 -7.06 -18.58
N SER A 117 13.96 -7.63 -17.90
CA SER A 117 12.66 -6.98 -17.69
C SER A 117 12.76 -5.68 -16.88
N HIS A 118 13.74 -5.55 -16.00
CA HIS A 118 14.01 -4.28 -15.30
C HIS A 118 14.60 -3.21 -16.23
N PHE A 119 15.22 -3.62 -17.34
CA PHE A 119 15.84 -2.71 -18.31
C PHE A 119 14.82 -2.07 -19.28
N ASP A 120 13.70 -2.75 -19.57
CA ASP A 120 12.66 -2.26 -20.49
C ASP A 120 11.79 -1.12 -19.95
N THR A 121 11.83 -0.85 -18.63
CA THR A 121 11.05 0.26 -18.04
C THR A 121 11.54 1.65 -18.43
N VAL A 122 12.71 1.78 -19.08
CA VAL A 122 13.31 3.09 -19.39
C VAL A 122 13.16 3.52 -20.85
N VAL A 123 12.81 2.63 -21.80
CA VAL A 123 12.86 2.99 -23.23
C VAL A 123 11.78 2.31 -24.09
N ASN A 124 10.48 2.64 -23.92
CA ASN A 124 9.49 2.68 -25.03
C ASN A 124 8.02 2.98 -24.63
N SER A 125 7.73 4.09 -23.93
CA SER A 125 6.37 4.65 -23.95
C SER A 125 6.40 6.17 -23.75
N VAL A 126 6.48 6.94 -24.85
CA VAL A 126 6.42 8.42 -24.77
C VAL A 126 5.38 9.01 -25.73
N ALA A 127 4.34 8.24 -26.08
CA ALA A 127 3.21 8.78 -26.83
C ALA A 127 1.88 8.69 -26.06
N SER A 128 1.52 7.52 -25.54
CA SER A 128 0.21 7.31 -24.91
C SER A 128 0.15 7.78 -23.45
N ASP A 129 1.18 7.47 -22.65
CA ASP A 129 1.23 7.80 -21.22
C ASP A 129 1.40 9.29 -20.95
N ASN A 130 1.93 10.05 -21.91
CA ASN A 130 2.02 11.50 -21.81
C ASN A 130 0.64 12.14 -21.66
N SER A 131 -0.42 11.62 -22.30
CA SER A 131 -1.75 12.22 -22.20
C SER A 131 -2.35 12.03 -20.79
N VAL A 132 -2.19 10.84 -20.21
CA VAL A 132 -2.71 10.51 -18.88
C VAL A 132 -1.89 11.23 -17.81
N ILE A 133 -0.56 11.20 -17.91
CA ILE A 133 0.34 11.92 -17.00
C ILE A 133 0.09 13.43 -17.09
N GLN A 134 -0.14 13.98 -18.28
CA GLN A 134 -0.47 15.40 -18.45
C GLN A 134 -1.83 15.72 -17.81
N SER A 135 -2.85 14.86 -18.00
CA SER A 135 -4.16 15.05 -17.36
C SER A 135 -4.08 15.04 -15.83
N PHE A 136 -3.22 14.18 -15.25
CA PHE A 136 -2.98 14.15 -13.81
C PHE A 136 -2.20 15.39 -13.35
N ARG A 137 -1.18 15.81 -14.11
CA ARG A 137 -0.40 17.02 -13.83
C ARG A 137 -1.29 18.26 -13.85
N ASP A 138 -2.23 18.33 -14.78
CA ASP A 138 -3.24 19.39 -14.89
C ASP A 138 -4.21 19.35 -13.70
N LYS A 139 -4.71 18.16 -13.32
CA LYS A 139 -5.59 17.98 -12.14
C LYS A 139 -4.91 18.40 -10.83
N ILE A 140 -3.62 18.08 -10.68
CA ILE A 140 -2.80 18.48 -9.52
C ILE A 140 -2.63 20.01 -9.51
N SER A 141 -2.41 20.63 -10.67
CA SER A 141 -2.29 22.09 -10.77
C SER A 141 -3.59 22.82 -10.38
N GLU A 142 -4.74 22.28 -10.81
CA GLU A 142 -6.08 22.76 -10.48
C GLU A 142 -6.36 22.64 -8.97
N LEU A 143 -6.05 21.48 -8.38
CA LEU A 143 -6.18 21.25 -6.93
C LEU A 143 -5.30 22.22 -6.12
N ARG A 144 -4.05 22.42 -6.54
CA ARG A 144 -3.14 23.39 -5.90
C ARG A 144 -3.70 24.81 -5.94
N LYS A 145 -4.30 25.23 -7.06
CA LYS A 145 -4.97 26.54 -7.18
C LYS A 145 -6.18 26.66 -6.25
N ARG A 146 -6.99 25.60 -6.10
CA ARG A 146 -8.14 25.60 -5.19
C ARG A 146 -7.74 25.69 -3.72
N ILE A 147 -6.58 25.14 -3.36
CA ILE A 147 -6.02 25.20 -2.01
C ILE A 147 -5.39 26.58 -1.74
N SER A 148 -4.80 27.23 -2.75
CA SER A 148 -4.16 28.55 -2.60
C SER A 148 -5.13 29.73 -2.66
N LEU A 149 -6.34 29.55 -3.21
CA LEU A 149 -7.37 30.58 -3.20
C LEU A 149 -7.97 30.72 -1.79
N PRO A 150 -7.98 31.93 -1.19
CA PRO A 150 -8.76 32.19 0.00
C PRO A 150 -10.21 31.85 -0.32
N ARG A 151 -10.80 30.93 0.44
CA ARG A 151 -12.24 30.60 0.36
C ARG A 151 -13.01 31.85 0.81
N PHE A 152 -13.19 32.80 -0.09
CA PHE A 152 -14.10 33.93 0.11
C PHE A 152 -15.47 33.28 0.26
N ARG A 153 -15.97 33.24 1.50
CA ARG A 153 -17.34 32.87 1.80
C ARG A 153 -18.21 33.87 1.05
N GLN A 154 -18.61 33.52 -0.17
CA GLN A 154 -19.72 34.19 -0.83
C GLN A 154 -20.93 33.88 0.05
N SER A 155 -21.28 34.85 0.88
CA SER A 155 -22.62 34.99 1.43
C SER A 155 -23.55 35.08 0.23
N SER A 156 -24.01 33.93 -0.24
CA SER A 156 -25.10 33.82 -1.19
C SER A 156 -26.34 34.29 -0.47
N SER A 157 -26.71 35.52 -0.82
CA SER A 157 -27.98 36.19 -0.52
C SER A 157 -29.13 35.18 -0.55
N VAL A 158 -29.61 34.81 0.65
CA VAL A 158 -30.84 34.05 0.81
C VAL A 158 -31.97 35.00 0.45
N LYS A 159 -32.57 34.73 -0.70
CA LYS A 159 -33.87 35.29 -1.09
C LYS A 159 -34.90 34.83 -0.06
N HIS A 160 -35.30 35.71 0.86
CA HIS A 160 -36.54 35.52 1.60
C HIS A 160 -37.59 36.53 1.14
N GLU A 161 -38.60 35.96 0.51
CA GLU A 161 -39.90 36.57 0.27
C GLU A 161 -40.55 37.02 1.57
N HIS A 162 -41.25 38.15 1.45
CA HIS A 162 -42.48 38.52 2.15
C HIS A 162 -42.45 38.54 3.69
N SER A 163 -42.46 39.74 4.27
CA SER A 163 -43.52 40.13 5.22
C SER A 163 -43.53 41.63 5.43
N LYS A 164 -44.64 42.26 5.03
CA LYS A 164 -45.04 43.61 5.40
C LYS A 164 -45.17 43.68 6.92
N SER A 165 -44.42 44.54 7.59
CA SER A 165 -44.97 45.24 8.76
C SER A 165 -44.44 46.68 8.79
N ARG A 166 -45.39 47.60 8.82
CA ARG A 166 -45.19 49.03 9.08
C ARG A 166 -44.90 49.19 10.56
N VAL A 167 -43.77 49.83 10.91
CA VAL A 167 -43.70 50.63 12.15
C VAL A 167 -42.94 51.92 11.85
N ARG A 168 -43.64 53.04 12.07
CA ARG A 168 -43.10 54.40 12.12
C ARG A 168 -42.60 54.68 13.53
N SER A 169 -41.46 55.36 13.67
CA SER A 169 -41.03 56.29 14.77
C SER A 169 -39.64 56.81 14.40
N VAL A 170 -39.44 58.01 13.83
CA VAL A 170 -39.13 59.32 14.49
C VAL A 170 -38.13 59.14 15.65
N SER A 171 -36.86 59.60 15.64
CA SER A 171 -36.45 61.02 15.69
C SER A 171 -34.91 61.21 15.48
N ASN A 172 -34.56 62.25 14.70
CA ASN A 172 -33.47 63.23 14.89
C ASN A 172 -32.04 62.83 15.37
N SER A 173 -31.05 62.99 14.47
CA SER A 173 -29.87 63.85 14.72
C SER A 173 -29.12 64.10 13.40
N ARG A 174 -28.52 65.29 13.29
CA ARG A 174 -28.13 66.00 12.07
C ARG A 174 -26.62 65.83 11.74
N LYS A 175 -26.35 65.58 10.45
CA LYS A 175 -25.23 66.08 9.58
C LYS A 175 -23.83 65.40 9.69
N PRO A 176 -22.95 65.53 8.66
CA PRO A 176 -23.17 65.79 7.21
C PRO A 176 -22.33 64.93 6.23
N GLN A 177 -22.89 64.75 5.01
CA GLN A 177 -22.24 64.69 3.69
C GLN A 177 -21.19 63.60 3.36
N LEU A 178 -21.63 62.57 2.63
CA LEU A 178 -21.05 62.18 1.33
C LEU A 178 -22.17 61.53 0.50
N LYS A 179 -22.55 62.21 -0.59
CA LYS A 179 -23.70 61.89 -1.47
C LYS A 179 -23.64 60.46 -2.02
N ARG A 180 -24.28 59.50 -1.34
CA ARG A 180 -24.69 58.24 -1.97
C ARG A 180 -26.12 58.38 -2.48
N VAL A 181 -26.23 58.75 -3.75
CA VAL A 181 -27.51 58.82 -4.46
C VAL A 181 -28.13 57.42 -4.45
N CYS A 182 -29.33 57.25 -3.90
CA CYS A 182 -29.96 55.93 -3.82
C CYS A 182 -30.35 55.43 -5.22
N TRP A 183 -30.46 54.11 -5.40
CA TRP A 183 -30.68 53.47 -6.70
C TRP A 183 -31.86 54.06 -7.48
N TYR A 184 -32.93 54.47 -6.78
CA TYR A 184 -34.11 55.05 -7.39
C TYR A 184 -33.82 56.40 -8.05
N HIS A 185 -33.08 57.28 -7.37
CA HIS A 185 -32.62 58.55 -7.94
C HIS A 185 -31.63 58.35 -9.08
N ARG A 186 -30.82 57.29 -9.06
CA ARG A 186 -29.93 56.93 -10.19
C ARG A 186 -30.73 56.47 -11.42
N ARG A 187 -31.85 55.78 -11.23
CA ARG A 187 -32.64 55.19 -12.32
C ARG A 187 -33.62 56.18 -12.96
N PHE A 188 -34.14 57.13 -12.19
CA PHE A 188 -35.21 58.03 -12.64
C PHE A 188 -34.84 59.51 -12.65
N ALA A 189 -33.55 59.85 -12.52
CA ALA A 189 -33.06 61.25 -12.51
C ALA A 189 -33.61 62.10 -13.68
N GLN A 190 -33.77 61.51 -14.86
CA GLN A 190 -34.19 62.21 -16.08
C GLN A 190 -35.72 62.38 -16.22
N LYS A 191 -36.50 61.98 -15.21
CA LYS A 191 -37.98 62.18 -15.16
C LYS A 191 -38.43 63.02 -13.96
N ALA A 192 -37.50 63.65 -13.25
CA ALA A 192 -37.79 64.59 -12.17
C ALA A 192 -37.73 66.02 -12.72
N THR A 193 -38.87 66.51 -13.23
CA THR A 193 -39.14 67.94 -13.49
C THR A 193 -39.73 68.59 -12.26
#